data_AF-A0A1M7F5U8-F1
#
_entry.id   AF-A0A1M7F5U8-F1
#
_cell.length_a   1.000
_cell.length_b   1.000
_cell.length_c   1.000
_cell.angle_alpha   90.00
_cell.angle_beta   90.00
_cell.angle_gamma   90.00
#
_symmetry.space_group_name_H-M   'P 1'
#
loop_
_entity.id
_entity.type
_entity.pdbx_description
1 polymer ?
#
loop_
_entity_poly.entity_id
_entity_poly.type
_entity_poly.pdbx_seq_one_letter_code
_entity_poly.pdbx_strand_id
1 'polypeptide(L)'
;MDQPQIKKIMKTSNKLTIAAILLILVSLIYYDLMLKVSYQGGTYKDQFKDFVTLNFKDFKSIDLGSSTASNIIVKQGPFSVRIEPAATQFVKVSQRDQTLHIETAFPGNYQNSRGDYVLVISCPNLVRFDADARYMAGDRQIIDTLASEDFKWRPTIISGFTLDSLSITEKHASSIILIRNKIKVIHAVIGLSDGSRSNMIIQKDNQFSNANLNILNKSQLQLHEAIIPNLKYQIADSAKLIITGALKNQIIKK
;
A
#
# COMPACT_ATOMS: atom_id res chain seq x y z
N MET A 1 21.40 19.75 79.25
CA MET A 1 22.43 20.23 78.29
C MET A 1 21.89 19.88 76.92
N ASP A 2 21.13 20.78 76.30
CA ASP A 2 20.54 20.57 74.97
C ASP A 2 21.26 21.46 73.95
N GLN A 3 21.85 20.84 72.92
CA GLN A 3 22.41 21.58 71.79
C GLN A 3 21.35 21.83 70.73
N PRO A 4 21.28 23.04 70.14
CA PRO A 4 20.30 23.36 69.12
C PRO A 4 20.67 22.74 67.78
N GLN A 5 19.75 22.01 67.17
CA GLN A 5 19.91 21.52 65.80
C GLN A 5 19.79 22.67 64.80
N ILE A 6 20.89 22.97 64.11
CA ILE A 6 20.92 23.91 62.98
C ILE A 6 20.27 23.24 61.78
N LYS A 7 19.01 23.59 61.49
CA LYS A 7 18.32 23.19 60.26
C LYS A 7 18.91 23.95 59.08
N LYS A 8 19.82 23.32 58.35
CA LYS A 8 20.47 23.89 57.15
C LYS A 8 19.43 24.06 56.03
N ILE A 9 18.99 25.29 55.77
CA ILE A 9 18.01 25.60 54.71
C ILE A 9 18.74 25.67 53.36
N MET A 10 18.36 24.81 52.42
CA MET A 10 18.88 24.83 51.05
C MET A 10 18.49 26.12 50.31
N LYS A 11 19.46 26.74 49.63
CA LYS A 11 19.23 27.88 48.72
C LYS A 11 18.26 27.47 47.61
N THR A 12 17.34 28.37 47.25
CA THR A 12 16.27 28.12 46.25
C THR A 12 16.83 27.72 44.88
N SER A 13 17.98 28.26 44.47
CA SER A 13 18.69 27.84 43.25
C SER A 13 19.03 26.35 43.25
N ASN A 14 19.54 25.82 44.37
CA ASN A 14 19.85 24.39 44.50
C ASN A 14 18.59 23.52 44.42
N LYS A 15 17.45 24.02 44.90
CA LYS A 15 16.16 23.30 44.80
C LYS A 15 15.70 23.19 43.35
N LEU A 16 15.84 24.27 42.57
CA LEU A 16 15.47 24.30 41.15
C LEU A 16 16.37 23.40 40.31
N THR A 17 17.69 23.41 40.55
CA THR A 17 18.63 22.53 39.84
C THR A 17 18.32 21.05 40.11
N ILE A 18 18.05 20.69 41.36
CA ILE A 18 17.68 19.31 41.70
C ILE A 18 16.35 18.91 41.05
N ALA A 19 15.36 19.80 41.04
CA ALA A 19 14.08 19.55 40.37
C ALA A 19 14.24 19.34 38.86
N ALA A 20 15.08 20.15 38.20
CA ALA A 20 15.37 20.01 36.78
C ALA A 20 16.07 18.68 36.47
N ILE A 21 17.06 18.28 37.28
CA ILE A 21 17.74 16.99 37.15
C ILE A 21 16.75 15.83 37.34
N LEU A 22 15.90 15.90 38.36
CA LEU A 22 14.85 14.90 38.60
C LEU A 22 13.88 14.78 37.42
N LEU A 23 13.44 15.91 36.86
CA LEU A 23 12.55 15.94 35.71
C LEU A 23 13.19 15.29 34.47
N ILE A 24 14.48 15.55 34.22
CA ILE A 24 15.22 14.93 33.13
C ILE A 24 15.37 13.42 33.37
N LEU A 25 15.73 13.00 34.58
CA LEU A 25 15.89 11.58 34.92
C LEU A 25 14.58 10.81 34.77
N VAL A 26 13.46 11.37 35.26
CA VAL A 26 12.13 10.77 35.11
C VAL A 26 11.74 10.68 33.63
N SER A 27 12.01 11.73 32.84
CA SER A 27 11.72 11.71 31.40
C SER A 27 12.54 10.66 30.65
N LEU A 28 13.82 10.48 31.00
CA LEU A 28 14.68 9.45 30.42
C LEU A 28 14.20 8.04 30.77
N ILE A 29 13.86 7.79 32.04
CA ILE A 29 13.32 6.49 32.48
C ILE A 29 12.01 6.18 31.74
N TYR A 30 11.12 7.16 31.64
CA TYR A 30 9.86 7.01 30.91
C TYR A 30 10.09 6.71 29.41
N TYR A 31 11.02 7.43 28.78
CA TYR A 31 11.35 7.24 27.38
C TYR A 31 11.96 5.85 27.13
N ASP A 32 12.87 5.40 27.99
CA ASP A 32 13.52 4.09 27.88
C ASP A 32 12.54 2.93 28.08
N LEU A 33 11.60 3.07 29.03
CA LEU A 33 10.50 2.10 29.20
C LEU A 33 9.59 2.04 27.97
N MET A 34 9.20 3.19 27.41
CA MET A 34 8.40 3.24 26.19
C MET A 34 9.15 2.65 24.98
N LEU A 35 10.44 2.90 24.86
CA LEU A 35 11.27 2.31 23.82
C LEU A 35 11.35 0.80 23.97
N LYS A 36 11.59 0.31 25.19
CA LYS A 36 11.69 -1.13 25.50
C LYS A 36 10.38 -1.85 25.20
N VAL A 37 9.24 -1.28 25.59
CA VAL A 37 7.92 -1.83 25.25
C VAL A 37 7.71 -1.85 23.73
N SER A 38 8.09 -0.78 23.03
CA SER A 38 7.96 -0.71 21.57
C SER A 38 8.90 -1.69 20.85
N TYR A 39 10.09 -1.92 21.39
CA TYR A 39 11.10 -2.83 20.85
C TYR A 39 10.68 -4.29 21.06
N GLN A 40 10.25 -4.63 22.28
CA GLN A 40 9.78 -5.97 22.63
C GLN A 40 8.46 -6.33 21.94
N GLY A 41 7.57 -5.35 21.79
CA GLY A 41 6.30 -5.50 21.06
C GLY A 41 6.45 -5.47 19.52
N GLY A 42 7.64 -5.18 19.00
CA GLY A 42 7.89 -5.07 17.56
C GLY A 42 7.20 -3.89 16.86
N THR A 43 6.49 -3.03 17.59
CA THR A 43 5.74 -1.89 17.05
C THR A 43 6.63 -0.79 16.49
N TYR A 44 7.91 -0.75 16.87
CA TYR A 44 8.90 0.16 16.27
C TYR A 44 9.12 -0.08 14.77
N LYS A 45 8.80 -1.28 14.26
CA LYS A 45 8.88 -1.62 12.82
C LYS A 45 7.62 -1.23 12.06
N ASP A 46 6.54 -0.86 12.76
CA ASP A 46 5.28 -0.50 12.14
C ASP A 46 5.29 0.98 11.74
N GLN A 47 5.75 1.24 10.53
CA GLN A 47 5.74 2.57 9.92
C GLN A 47 4.32 3.16 9.76
N PHE A 48 3.27 2.36 9.98
CA PHE A 48 1.86 2.77 9.83
C PHE A 48 1.13 2.84 11.18
N LYS A 49 1.87 2.96 12.29
CA LYS A 49 1.29 3.03 13.65
C LYS A 49 0.29 4.17 13.86
N ASP A 50 0.45 5.28 13.12
CA ASP A 50 -0.40 6.47 13.24
C ASP A 50 -1.61 6.42 12.28
N PHE A 51 -1.80 5.31 11.56
CA PHE A 51 -2.94 5.13 10.67
C PHE A 51 -4.20 4.77 11.47
N VAL A 52 -5.35 5.28 11.01
CA VAL A 52 -6.65 4.92 11.58
C VAL A 52 -7.01 3.51 11.15
N THR A 53 -7.35 2.64 12.09
CA THR A 53 -7.80 1.27 11.81
C THR A 53 -9.30 1.24 11.51
N LEU A 54 -9.67 0.59 10.41
CA LEU A 54 -11.05 0.34 10.00
C LEU A 54 -11.38 -1.15 10.22
N ASN A 55 -12.56 -1.42 10.78
CA ASN A 55 -12.98 -2.75 11.22
C ASN A 55 -13.62 -3.58 10.08
N PHE A 56 -12.85 -3.87 9.03
CA PHE A 56 -13.27 -4.75 7.93
C PHE A 56 -12.61 -6.12 8.05
N LYS A 57 -13.36 -7.18 7.70
CA LYS A 57 -12.91 -8.57 7.81
C LYS A 57 -13.61 -9.47 6.80
N ASP A 58 -13.09 -10.67 6.60
CA ASP A 58 -13.71 -11.72 5.78
C ASP A 58 -13.86 -11.35 4.28
N PHE A 59 -13.18 -10.31 3.83
CA PHE A 59 -13.09 -9.97 2.40
C PHE A 59 -12.02 -10.81 1.71
N LYS A 60 -12.26 -11.13 0.44
CA LYS A 60 -11.31 -11.82 -0.45
C LYS A 60 -11.10 -11.06 -1.76
N SER A 61 -11.85 -9.99 -1.95
CA SER A 61 -11.79 -9.15 -3.15
C SER A 61 -11.62 -7.69 -2.75
N ILE A 62 -10.89 -6.95 -3.55
CA ILE A 62 -10.73 -5.50 -3.39
C ILE A 62 -11.07 -4.85 -4.73
N ASP A 63 -11.93 -3.84 -4.65
CA ASP A 63 -12.32 -2.97 -5.75
C ASP A 63 -11.82 -1.56 -5.44
N LEU A 64 -10.69 -1.20 -6.04
CA LEU A 64 -10.07 0.11 -5.92
C LEU A 64 -10.52 0.99 -7.08
N GLY A 65 -11.57 1.76 -6.87
CA GLY A 65 -12.16 2.61 -7.91
C GLY A 65 -11.27 3.79 -8.33
N SER A 66 -10.32 4.18 -7.47
CA SER A 66 -9.61 5.46 -7.51
C SER A 66 -8.08 5.33 -7.41
N SER A 67 -7.48 4.39 -8.13
CA SER A 67 -6.07 4.01 -8.00
C SER A 67 -5.06 5.15 -8.21
N THR A 68 -5.40 6.16 -9.04
CA THR A 68 -4.54 7.34 -9.26
C THR A 68 -4.67 8.38 -8.15
N ALA A 69 -5.78 8.37 -7.40
CA ALA A 69 -6.01 9.28 -6.29
C ALA A 69 -5.73 8.66 -4.91
N SER A 70 -5.69 7.34 -4.82
CA SER A 70 -5.47 6.60 -3.58
C SER A 70 -4.62 5.38 -3.84
N ASN A 71 -3.31 5.55 -3.68
CA ASN A 71 -2.40 4.40 -3.72
C ASN A 71 -2.53 3.59 -2.44
N ILE A 72 -2.47 2.27 -2.63
CA ILE A 72 -2.60 1.31 -1.54
C ILE A 72 -1.45 0.31 -1.60
N ILE A 73 -1.15 -0.27 -0.44
CA ILE A 73 -0.39 -1.50 -0.35
C ILE A 73 -1.29 -2.60 0.22
N VAL A 74 -1.33 -3.73 -0.49
CA VAL A 74 -2.06 -4.93 -0.11
C VAL A 74 -1.05 -6.02 0.18
N LYS A 75 -1.11 -6.59 1.39
CA LYS A 75 -0.18 -7.64 1.83
C LYS A 75 -0.90 -8.84 2.44
N GLN A 76 -0.27 -10.00 2.39
CA GLN A 76 -0.80 -11.16 3.12
C GLN A 76 -0.63 -10.97 4.63
N GLY A 77 -1.67 -11.32 5.40
CA GLY A 77 -1.65 -11.27 6.87
C GLY A 77 -3.05 -11.35 7.46
N PRO A 78 -3.20 -11.21 8.80
CA PRO A 78 -4.51 -11.06 9.41
C PRO A 78 -5.29 -9.89 8.80
N PHE A 79 -6.62 -9.92 8.86
CA PHE A 79 -7.45 -8.82 8.39
C PHE A 79 -7.08 -7.52 9.12
N SER A 80 -6.67 -6.52 8.34
CA SER A 80 -6.41 -5.17 8.82
C SER A 80 -6.60 -4.21 7.66
N VAL A 81 -7.40 -3.17 7.87
CA VAL A 81 -7.52 -2.06 6.93
C VAL A 81 -7.13 -0.81 7.70
N ARG A 82 -6.08 -0.14 7.24
CA ARG A 82 -5.59 1.09 7.88
C ARG A 82 -5.53 2.20 6.86
N ILE A 83 -6.00 3.37 7.24
CA ILE A 83 -6.08 4.55 6.39
C ILE A 83 -5.28 5.70 7.01
N GLU A 84 -4.57 6.45 6.18
CA GLU A 84 -3.91 7.68 6.61
C GLU A 84 -4.95 8.65 7.21
N PRO A 85 -4.73 9.25 8.39
CA PRO A 85 -5.73 10.10 9.03
C PRO A 85 -6.26 11.23 8.13
N ALA A 86 -5.37 11.89 7.40
CA ALA A 86 -5.72 12.96 6.47
C ALA A 86 -6.57 12.48 5.27
N ALA A 87 -6.53 11.19 4.94
CA ALA A 87 -7.30 10.63 3.83
C ALA A 87 -8.74 10.28 4.21
N THR A 88 -9.05 10.19 5.50
CA THR A 88 -10.42 9.89 5.99
C THR A 88 -11.47 10.91 5.52
N GLN A 89 -11.04 12.13 5.20
CA GLN A 89 -11.94 13.18 4.70
C GLN A 89 -12.36 12.99 3.24
N PHE A 90 -11.64 12.18 2.46
CA PHE A 90 -11.86 12.04 1.01
C PHE A 90 -11.85 10.60 0.50
N VAL A 91 -11.40 9.62 1.28
CA VAL A 91 -11.50 8.20 0.94
C VAL A 91 -12.62 7.56 1.74
N LYS A 92 -13.50 6.88 1.02
CA LYS A 92 -14.54 6.05 1.59
C LYS A 92 -14.18 4.59 1.36
N VAL A 93 -14.08 3.84 2.45
CA VAL A 93 -13.95 2.39 2.42
C VAL A 93 -15.28 1.80 2.87
N SER A 94 -15.78 0.83 2.11
CA SER A 94 -16.96 0.07 2.48
C SER A 94 -16.76 -1.40 2.14
N GLN A 95 -17.57 -2.27 2.72
CA GLN A 95 -17.55 -3.68 2.40
C GLN A 95 -18.96 -4.12 2.01
N ARG A 96 -19.07 -4.82 0.88
CA ARG A 96 -20.28 -5.50 0.45
C ARG A 96 -19.91 -6.94 0.14
N ASP A 97 -20.61 -7.88 0.77
CA ASP A 97 -20.26 -9.30 0.75
C ASP A 97 -18.79 -9.54 1.16
N GLN A 98 -18.01 -10.20 0.30
CA GLN A 98 -16.58 -10.47 0.49
C GLN A 98 -15.69 -9.48 -0.29
N THR A 99 -16.22 -8.31 -0.65
CA THR A 99 -15.50 -7.29 -1.43
C THR A 99 -15.35 -5.99 -0.64
N LEU A 100 -14.11 -5.54 -0.52
CA LEU A 100 -13.77 -4.22 0.00
C LEU A 100 -13.79 -3.21 -1.15
N HIS A 101 -14.69 -2.24 -1.11
CA HIS A 101 -14.79 -1.15 -2.08
C HIS A 101 -14.10 0.09 -1.53
N ILE A 102 -13.25 0.69 -2.35
CA ILE A 102 -12.47 1.88 -2.02
C ILE A 102 -12.76 2.93 -3.08
N GLU A 103 -13.35 4.04 -2.64
CA GLU A 103 -13.73 5.17 -3.48
C GLU A 103 -13.09 6.45 -2.94
N THR A 104 -12.76 7.38 -3.85
CA THR A 104 -12.19 8.67 -3.48
C THR A 104 -13.07 9.80 -4.00
N ALA A 105 -13.45 10.70 -3.10
CA ALA A 105 -14.21 11.89 -3.38
C ALA A 105 -13.61 13.08 -2.60
N PHE A 106 -12.92 13.96 -3.31
CA PHE A 106 -12.41 15.20 -2.75
C PHE A 106 -13.54 16.23 -2.65
N PRO A 107 -13.70 16.93 -1.52
CA PRO A 107 -14.75 17.95 -1.36
C PRO A 107 -14.56 19.16 -2.31
N GLY A 108 -13.38 19.32 -2.90
CA GLY A 108 -13.08 20.33 -3.90
C GLY A 108 -12.09 19.79 -4.94
N ASN A 109 -11.01 20.52 -5.21
CA ASN A 109 -9.97 20.05 -6.12
C ASN A 109 -9.23 18.82 -5.56
N TYR A 110 -8.54 18.09 -6.46
CA TYR A 110 -7.65 16.99 -6.10
C TYR A 110 -6.67 17.42 -4.99
N GLN A 111 -6.55 16.58 -3.96
CA GLN A 111 -5.61 16.79 -2.87
C GLN A 111 -4.62 15.63 -2.82
N ASN A 112 -3.33 15.95 -2.96
CA ASN A 112 -2.30 14.95 -2.82
C ASN A 112 -2.10 14.60 -1.34
N SER A 113 -2.33 13.33 -0.97
CA SER A 113 -1.88 12.82 0.33
C SER A 113 -0.35 12.81 0.38
N ARG A 114 0.23 13.14 1.55
CA ARG A 114 1.68 13.21 1.76
C ARG A 114 2.28 11.86 2.12
N GLY A 115 1.47 10.92 2.61
CA GLY A 115 1.91 9.59 2.99
C GLY A 115 2.35 8.74 1.78
N ASP A 116 3.30 7.83 2.03
CA ASP A 116 3.76 6.87 1.03
C ASP A 116 2.61 5.99 0.51
N TYR A 117 1.59 5.74 1.33
CA TYR A 117 0.35 5.04 0.97
C TYR A 117 -0.84 5.68 1.66
N VAL A 118 -1.96 5.75 0.95
CA VAL A 118 -3.24 6.22 1.51
C VAL A 118 -3.89 5.11 2.35
N LEU A 119 -3.81 3.86 1.86
CA LEU A 119 -4.31 2.69 2.60
C LEU A 119 -3.27 1.58 2.67
N VAL A 120 -3.28 0.90 3.82
CA VAL A 120 -2.52 -0.32 4.07
C VAL A 120 -3.53 -1.41 4.41
N ILE A 121 -3.62 -2.39 3.53
CA ILE A 121 -4.59 -3.48 3.64
C ILE A 121 -3.83 -4.78 3.82
N SER A 122 -4.24 -5.60 4.79
CA SER A 122 -3.84 -6.99 4.87
C SER A 122 -5.03 -7.93 4.95
N CYS A 123 -4.89 -9.08 4.29
CA CYS A 123 -5.87 -10.15 4.34
C CYS A 123 -5.18 -11.52 4.17
N PRO A 124 -5.76 -12.60 4.69
CA PRO A 124 -5.13 -13.92 4.61
C PRO A 124 -5.12 -14.47 3.18
N ASN A 125 -6.14 -14.12 2.41
CA ASN A 125 -6.38 -14.61 1.06
C ASN A 125 -6.96 -13.49 0.18
N LEU A 126 -6.43 -13.33 -1.03
CA LEU A 126 -6.91 -12.38 -2.03
C LEU A 126 -7.17 -13.14 -3.33
N VAL A 127 -8.44 -13.23 -3.75
CA VAL A 127 -8.82 -13.97 -4.96
C VAL A 127 -8.99 -13.05 -6.16
N ARG A 128 -9.34 -11.78 -5.92
CA ARG A 128 -9.63 -10.81 -6.97
C ARG A 128 -9.20 -9.40 -6.56
N PHE A 129 -8.62 -8.67 -7.51
CA PHE A 129 -8.27 -7.26 -7.37
C PHE A 129 -8.72 -6.50 -8.62
N ASP A 130 -9.63 -5.55 -8.46
CA ASP A 130 -10.03 -4.65 -9.53
C ASP A 130 -9.48 -3.24 -9.24
N ALA A 131 -8.88 -2.62 -10.24
CA ALA A 131 -8.40 -1.26 -10.17
C ALA A 131 -8.99 -0.42 -11.29
N ASP A 132 -9.35 0.80 -10.93
CA ASP A 132 -9.86 1.83 -11.81
C ASP A 132 -9.30 3.18 -11.39
N ALA A 133 -9.30 4.16 -12.29
CA ALA A 133 -8.74 5.49 -12.07
C ALA A 133 -9.84 6.57 -12.09
N ARG A 134 -10.93 6.31 -11.34
CA ARG A 134 -12.10 7.19 -11.24
C ARG A 134 -12.24 7.75 -9.83
N TYR A 135 -12.45 9.06 -9.74
CA TYR A 135 -12.68 9.73 -8.46
C TYR A 135 -13.54 10.98 -8.63
N MET A 136 -14.07 11.51 -7.53
CA MET A 136 -14.79 12.79 -7.53
C MET A 136 -13.87 13.92 -7.09
N ALA A 137 -13.94 15.06 -7.78
CA ALA A 137 -13.34 16.32 -7.36
C ALA A 137 -14.43 17.40 -7.34
N GLY A 138 -14.95 17.70 -6.14
CA GLY A 138 -16.22 18.40 -5.98
C GLY A 138 -17.34 17.59 -6.63
N ASP A 139 -18.15 18.23 -7.44
CA ASP A 139 -19.29 17.59 -8.13
C ASP A 139 -18.91 16.93 -9.47
N ARG A 140 -17.61 16.89 -9.82
CA ARG A 140 -17.14 16.36 -11.09
C ARG A 140 -16.53 14.98 -10.92
N GLN A 141 -17.00 14.03 -11.72
CA GLN A 141 -16.31 12.76 -11.89
C GLN A 141 -15.11 12.95 -12.82
N ILE A 142 -13.93 12.57 -12.33
CA ILE A 142 -12.70 12.52 -13.09
C ILE A 142 -12.39 11.07 -13.43
N ILE A 143 -11.93 10.86 -14.66
CA ILE A 143 -11.43 9.57 -15.15
C ILE A 143 -10.04 9.83 -15.72
N ASP A 144 -9.02 9.39 -15.01
CA ASP A 144 -7.65 9.52 -15.52
C ASP A 144 -7.41 8.42 -16.55
N THR A 145 -7.27 8.78 -17.82
CA THR A 145 -6.92 7.83 -18.90
C THR A 145 -5.43 7.88 -19.26
N LEU A 146 -4.67 8.76 -18.62
CA LEU A 146 -3.26 8.99 -18.90
C LEU A 146 -2.50 9.07 -17.57
N ALA A 147 -1.78 8.01 -17.22
CA ALA A 147 -0.75 8.11 -16.19
C ALA A 147 0.41 8.95 -16.75
N SER A 148 1.22 9.55 -15.87
CA SER A 148 2.48 10.21 -16.26
C SER A 148 3.30 9.30 -17.19
N GLU A 149 4.11 9.85 -18.10
CA GLU A 149 4.86 9.06 -19.09
C GLU A 149 5.72 7.94 -18.47
N ASP A 150 6.09 8.09 -17.20
CA ASP A 150 6.89 7.13 -16.45
C ASP A 150 6.07 6.12 -15.62
N PHE A 151 4.74 6.23 -15.58
CA PHE A 151 3.81 5.39 -14.80
C PHE A 151 4.16 5.26 -13.30
N LYS A 152 4.98 6.19 -12.77
CA LYS A 152 5.42 6.16 -11.37
C LYS A 152 4.42 6.78 -10.41
N TRP A 153 3.37 7.39 -10.93
CA TRP A 153 2.41 8.07 -10.08
C TRP A 153 1.55 7.05 -9.34
N ARG A 154 1.76 6.98 -8.01
CA ARG A 154 0.86 6.32 -7.06
C ARG A 154 0.51 4.85 -7.42
N PRO A 155 1.49 3.97 -7.70
CA PRO A 155 1.19 2.58 -7.99
C PRO A 155 0.56 1.88 -6.78
N THR A 156 -0.36 0.97 -7.06
CA THR A 156 -0.83 -0.01 -6.07
C THR A 156 0.16 -1.15 -5.97
N ILE A 157 0.53 -1.53 -4.75
CA ILE A 157 1.43 -2.65 -4.50
C ILE A 157 0.63 -3.84 -3.98
N ILE A 158 0.79 -5.01 -4.61
CA ILE A 158 0.29 -6.29 -4.09
C ILE A 158 1.51 -7.17 -3.77
N SER A 159 1.70 -7.51 -2.50
CA SER A 159 2.94 -8.13 -2.06
C SER A 159 2.81 -9.25 -1.02
N GLY A 160 3.71 -10.23 -1.12
CA GLY A 160 3.93 -11.24 -0.08
C GLY A 160 2.87 -12.34 -0.04
N PHE A 161 2.03 -12.45 -1.07
CA PHE A 161 0.95 -13.44 -1.10
C PHE A 161 1.43 -14.82 -1.53
N THR A 162 1.04 -15.85 -0.78
CA THR A 162 1.04 -17.25 -1.23
C THR A 162 -0.40 -17.70 -1.50
N LEU A 163 -0.75 -17.95 -2.77
CA LEU A 163 -2.13 -18.17 -3.22
C LEU A 163 -2.23 -19.28 -4.28
N ASP A 164 -3.39 -19.94 -4.35
CA ASP A 164 -3.72 -20.83 -5.47
C ASP A 164 -4.02 -20.03 -6.74
N SER A 165 -4.80 -18.96 -6.63
CA SER A 165 -5.16 -18.13 -7.77
C SER A 165 -5.38 -16.67 -7.41
N LEU A 166 -5.03 -15.77 -8.32
CA LEU A 166 -5.35 -14.34 -8.24
C LEU A 166 -5.83 -13.83 -9.60
N SER A 167 -6.98 -13.16 -9.61
CA SER A 167 -7.47 -12.43 -10.78
C SER A 167 -7.27 -10.93 -10.59
N ILE A 168 -6.67 -10.26 -11.58
CA ILE A 168 -6.44 -8.81 -11.56
C ILE A 168 -7.09 -8.18 -12.78
N THR A 169 -7.84 -7.10 -12.58
CA THR A 169 -8.36 -6.27 -13.68
C THR A 169 -7.94 -4.83 -13.46
N GLU A 170 -7.37 -4.23 -14.50
CA GLU A 170 -6.94 -2.84 -14.52
C GLU A 170 -7.72 -2.07 -15.58
N LYS A 171 -8.15 -0.85 -15.22
CA LYS A 171 -8.91 0.05 -16.08
C LYS A 171 -8.30 1.45 -16.07
N HIS A 172 -8.51 2.18 -17.17
CA HIS A 172 -8.07 3.56 -17.37
C HIS A 172 -6.57 3.75 -17.08
N ALA A 173 -6.16 4.65 -16.18
CA ALA A 173 -4.75 4.90 -15.83
C ALA A 173 -4.26 4.15 -14.58
N SER A 174 -4.89 3.02 -14.22
CA SER A 174 -4.44 2.25 -13.06
C SER A 174 -3.01 1.72 -13.22
N SER A 175 -2.29 1.60 -12.11
CA SER A 175 -0.93 1.05 -12.09
C SER A 175 -0.77 0.07 -10.92
N ILE A 176 -0.36 -1.16 -11.21
CA ILE A 176 -0.17 -2.23 -10.22
C ILE A 176 1.27 -2.78 -10.28
N ILE A 177 1.88 -2.96 -9.12
CA ILE A 177 3.18 -3.61 -8.96
C ILE A 177 3.02 -4.86 -8.09
N LEU A 178 3.41 -6.00 -8.66
CA LEU A 178 3.48 -7.28 -7.95
C LEU A 178 4.89 -7.49 -7.41
N ILE A 179 5.01 -7.79 -6.11
CA ILE A 179 6.30 -7.94 -5.42
C ILE A 179 6.28 -9.15 -4.48
N ARG A 180 7.22 -10.09 -4.60
CA ARG A 180 7.38 -11.26 -3.70
C ARG A 180 6.12 -12.12 -3.56
N ASN A 181 5.35 -12.31 -4.62
CA ASN A 181 4.18 -13.18 -4.58
C ASN A 181 4.51 -14.59 -5.07
N LYS A 182 3.93 -15.61 -4.45
CA LYS A 182 3.95 -17.01 -4.89
C LYS A 182 2.52 -17.43 -5.23
N ILE A 183 2.14 -17.33 -6.50
CA ILE A 183 0.76 -17.56 -6.95
C ILE A 183 0.76 -18.68 -7.98
N LYS A 184 0.01 -19.76 -7.75
CA LYS A 184 0.00 -20.90 -8.69
C LYS A 184 -0.58 -20.49 -10.04
N VAL A 185 -1.68 -19.73 -10.07
CA VAL A 185 -2.31 -19.22 -11.30
C VAL A 185 -2.62 -17.73 -11.19
N ILE A 186 -2.05 -16.91 -12.08
CA ILE A 186 -2.45 -15.51 -12.21
C ILE A 186 -3.22 -15.28 -13.51
N HIS A 187 -4.36 -14.61 -13.41
CA HIS A 187 -5.11 -14.09 -14.55
C HIS A 187 -5.12 -12.57 -14.45
N ALA A 188 -4.65 -11.87 -15.48
CA ALA A 188 -4.63 -10.41 -15.48
C ALA A 188 -5.18 -9.86 -16.79
N VAL A 189 -6.05 -8.85 -16.70
CA VAL A 189 -6.48 -8.03 -17.82
C VAL A 189 -6.06 -6.59 -17.57
N ILE A 190 -5.16 -6.09 -18.42
CA ILE A 190 -4.49 -4.82 -18.26
C ILE A 190 -5.08 -3.83 -19.26
N GLY A 191 -5.84 -2.86 -18.76
CA GLY A 191 -6.49 -1.82 -19.56
C GLY A 191 -7.79 -2.27 -20.22
N LEU A 192 -8.69 -2.87 -19.43
CA LEU A 192 -9.96 -3.41 -19.91
C LEU A 192 -10.89 -2.36 -20.54
N SER A 193 -10.91 -1.13 -20.02
CA SER A 193 -11.79 -0.05 -20.52
C SER A 193 -11.23 0.64 -21.78
N ASP A 194 -12.09 1.17 -22.62
CA ASP A 194 -11.69 1.92 -23.81
C ASP A 194 -10.76 3.10 -23.46
N GLY A 195 -9.72 3.28 -24.27
CA GLY A 195 -8.74 4.34 -24.06
C GLY A 195 -7.82 4.13 -22.86
N SER A 196 -7.89 2.98 -22.18
CA SER A 196 -7.01 2.68 -21.05
C SER A 196 -5.54 2.75 -21.43
N ARG A 197 -4.77 3.24 -20.45
CA ARG A 197 -3.31 3.25 -20.42
C ARG A 197 -2.90 2.74 -19.04
N SER A 198 -3.28 1.52 -18.72
CA SER A 198 -2.92 0.89 -17.46
C SER A 198 -1.48 0.39 -17.51
N ASN A 199 -0.87 0.19 -16.34
CA ASN A 199 0.49 -0.33 -16.25
C ASN A 199 0.62 -1.40 -15.16
N MET A 200 1.01 -2.61 -15.57
CA MET A 200 1.36 -3.67 -14.64
C MET A 200 2.86 -3.91 -14.64
N ILE A 201 3.45 -4.03 -13.44
CA ILE A 201 4.85 -4.41 -13.24
C ILE A 201 4.91 -5.69 -12.43
N ILE A 202 5.58 -6.71 -12.97
CA ILE A 202 5.88 -7.96 -12.29
C ILE A 202 7.39 -8.01 -12.02
N GLN A 203 7.76 -7.92 -10.74
CA GLN A 203 9.16 -7.99 -10.32
C GLN A 203 9.70 -9.43 -10.27
N LYS A 204 11.03 -9.54 -10.22
CA LYS A 204 11.80 -10.80 -10.29
C LYS A 204 11.53 -11.80 -9.17
N ASP A 205 11.04 -11.30 -8.05
CA ASP A 205 10.79 -12.07 -6.84
C ASP A 205 9.38 -12.70 -6.81
N ASN A 206 8.58 -12.48 -7.86
CA ASN A 206 7.34 -13.19 -8.05
C ASN A 206 7.58 -14.57 -8.67
N GLN A 207 6.85 -15.56 -8.17
CA GLN A 207 6.86 -16.94 -8.64
C GLN A 207 5.46 -17.33 -9.07
N PHE A 208 5.29 -17.61 -10.36
CA PHE A 208 4.02 -18.09 -10.91
C PHE A 208 4.21 -19.44 -11.59
N SER A 209 3.28 -20.39 -11.37
CA SER A 209 3.29 -21.64 -12.15
C SER A 209 2.66 -21.41 -13.53
N ASN A 210 1.57 -20.63 -13.58
CA ASN A 210 0.85 -20.27 -14.80
C ASN A 210 0.46 -18.79 -14.76
N ALA A 211 0.60 -18.10 -15.90
CA ALA A 211 0.10 -16.75 -16.07
C ALA A 211 -0.70 -16.64 -17.38
N ASN A 212 -1.88 -16.02 -17.30
CA ASN A 212 -2.68 -15.64 -18.45
C ASN A 212 -2.87 -14.11 -18.42
N LEU A 213 -2.19 -13.40 -19.33
CA LEU A 213 -2.04 -11.94 -19.28
C LEU A 213 -2.56 -11.31 -20.57
N ASN A 214 -3.67 -10.58 -20.49
CA ASN A 214 -4.25 -9.86 -21.61
C ASN A 214 -3.92 -8.37 -21.49
N ILE A 215 -3.21 -7.82 -22.46
CA ILE A 215 -2.76 -6.43 -22.48
C ILE A 215 -3.54 -5.71 -23.57
N LEU A 216 -4.46 -4.83 -23.17
CA LEU A 216 -5.45 -4.22 -24.03
C LEU A 216 -5.21 -2.70 -24.17
N ASN A 217 -5.86 -2.10 -25.16
CA ASN A 217 -5.80 -0.67 -25.45
C ASN A 217 -4.34 -0.19 -25.60
N LYS A 218 -3.96 0.91 -24.94
CA LYS A 218 -2.64 1.53 -24.97
C LYS A 218 -1.84 1.21 -23.71
N SER A 219 -2.14 0.08 -23.08
CA SER A 219 -1.61 -0.30 -21.77
C SER A 219 -0.27 -1.02 -21.87
N GLN A 220 0.39 -1.15 -20.73
CA GLN A 220 1.74 -1.69 -20.64
C GLN A 220 1.85 -2.81 -19.60
N LEU A 221 2.57 -3.87 -19.96
CA LEU A 221 3.04 -4.90 -19.03
C LEU A 221 4.56 -4.92 -19.01
N GLN A 222 5.15 -4.89 -17.81
CA GLN A 222 6.58 -4.99 -17.59
C GLN A 222 6.90 -6.26 -16.79
N LEU A 223 7.71 -7.14 -17.39
CA LEU A 223 8.21 -8.36 -16.77
C LEU A 223 9.70 -8.17 -16.47
N HIS A 224 10.02 -7.85 -15.22
CA HIS A 224 11.41 -7.62 -14.79
C HIS A 224 12.01 -8.88 -14.20
N GLU A 225 12.74 -9.65 -15.02
CA GLU A 225 13.37 -10.91 -14.60
C GLU A 225 12.41 -11.91 -13.96
N ALA A 226 11.09 -11.77 -14.17
CA ALA A 226 10.10 -12.69 -13.64
C ALA A 226 10.34 -14.10 -14.20
N ILE A 227 9.97 -15.13 -13.44
CA ILE A 227 10.07 -16.52 -13.89
C ILE A 227 8.65 -17.09 -13.95
N ILE A 228 8.17 -17.35 -15.17
CA ILE A 228 6.80 -17.81 -15.44
C ILE A 228 6.87 -18.98 -16.43
N PRO A 229 6.96 -20.25 -15.96
CA PRO A 229 7.13 -21.40 -16.83
C PRO A 229 6.03 -21.55 -17.88
N ASN A 230 4.78 -21.28 -17.51
CA ASN A 230 3.63 -21.36 -18.40
C ASN A 230 3.01 -19.98 -18.60
N LEU A 231 3.67 -19.14 -19.40
CA LEU A 231 3.18 -17.82 -19.78
C LEU A 231 2.31 -17.89 -21.04
N LYS A 232 1.04 -17.47 -20.91
CA LYS A 232 0.14 -17.14 -22.00
C LYS A 232 -0.14 -15.64 -21.97
N TYR A 233 -0.04 -14.98 -23.11
CA TYR A 233 -0.34 -13.56 -23.21
C TYR A 233 -1.02 -13.23 -24.54
N GLN A 234 -1.85 -12.19 -24.51
CA GLN A 234 -2.40 -11.54 -25.68
C GLN A 234 -2.10 -10.05 -25.58
N ILE A 235 -1.69 -9.44 -26.69
CA ILE A 235 -1.35 -8.02 -26.77
C ILE A 235 -2.16 -7.36 -27.88
N ALA A 236 -2.82 -6.25 -27.59
CA ALA A 236 -3.49 -5.42 -28.58
C ALA A 236 -2.47 -4.61 -29.41
N ASP A 237 -2.86 -4.16 -30.61
CA ASP A 237 -1.96 -3.49 -31.56
C ASP A 237 -1.23 -2.26 -31.00
N SER A 238 -1.85 -1.56 -30.04
CA SER A 238 -1.28 -0.36 -29.40
C SER A 238 -0.73 -0.59 -27.99
N ALA A 239 -0.75 -1.83 -27.51
CA ALA A 239 -0.25 -2.18 -26.19
C ALA A 239 1.26 -2.46 -26.22
N LYS A 240 1.90 -2.39 -25.04
CA LYS A 240 3.34 -2.62 -24.88
C LYS A 240 3.63 -3.76 -23.92
N LEU A 241 4.52 -4.65 -24.34
CA LEU A 241 5.12 -5.68 -23.48
C LEU A 241 6.62 -5.44 -23.38
N ILE A 242 7.10 -5.15 -22.17
CA ILE A 242 8.52 -4.91 -21.88
C ILE A 242 9.03 -6.08 -21.06
N ILE A 243 10.03 -6.78 -21.57
CA ILE A 243 10.64 -7.94 -20.90
C ILE A 243 12.12 -7.66 -20.69
N THR A 244 12.58 -7.79 -19.45
CA THR A 244 14.01 -7.70 -19.11
C THR A 244 14.50 -9.00 -18.49
N GLY A 245 15.76 -9.37 -18.77
CA GLY A 245 16.43 -10.51 -18.12
C GLY A 245 15.94 -11.90 -18.57
N ALA A 246 15.85 -12.84 -17.63
CA ALA A 246 15.77 -14.29 -17.88
C ALA A 246 14.63 -14.74 -18.81
N LEU A 247 13.47 -14.08 -18.78
CA LEU A 247 12.32 -14.36 -19.63
C LEU A 247 12.55 -14.06 -21.12
N LYS A 248 13.51 -13.19 -21.44
CA LYS A 248 13.85 -12.83 -22.84
C LYS A 248 14.16 -14.08 -23.67
N ASN A 249 14.84 -15.06 -23.07
CA ASN A 249 15.26 -16.28 -23.76
C ASN A 249 14.12 -17.29 -23.98
N GLN A 250 13.04 -17.22 -23.20
CA GLN A 250 11.85 -18.08 -23.36
C GLN A 250 10.92 -17.55 -24.45
N ILE A 251 10.89 -16.22 -24.64
CA ILE A 251 9.97 -15.56 -25.58
C ILE A 251 10.58 -15.50 -26.99
N ILE A 252 11.90 -15.32 -27.13
CA ILE A 252 12.59 -15.26 -28.43
C ILE A 252 12.72 -16.65 -29.10
N LYS A 253 12.51 -17.75 -28.36
CA LYS A 253 12.64 -19.14 -28.86
C LYS A 253 11.32 -19.75 -29.37
N LYS A 254 10.23 -18.99 -29.40
CA LYS A 254 8.98 -19.35 -30.09
C LYS A 254 8.91 -18.65 -31.44
#